data_AF-J3IHU2-F1
#
_entry.id   AF-J3IHU2-F1
#
_cell.length_a   1.000
_cell.length_b   1.000
_cell.length_c   1.000
_cell.angle_alpha   90.00
_cell.angle_beta   90.00
_cell.angle_gamma   90.00
#
_symmetry.space_group_name_H-M   'P 1'
#
loop_
_entity.id
_entity.type
_entity.pdbx_description
1 polymer ?
#
loop_
_entity_poly.entity_id
_entity_poly.type
_entity_poly.pdbx_seq_one_letter_code
_entity_poly.pdbx_strand_id
1 'polypeptide(L)'
;MRTPKLATLTLLSLAMFAGATQAAAPLRPPQGYFAPIEKVKSGDKSEGCDAMPTPYTGSLQFRSKYEGSDKARSTLNVQSEKAFRDSTADITKIERGTSKRVMQFMRDGRPEQLECTLNWLTAWAKADALMSKDFNHTGKSMRKWALGSMASSYIRLKFSDSRPLANHQQESQLIEAWFSKMADQVVSDWDNLPLEKTNNHSYWAAWSVMATSVATNRRDLFDWAVKEYKVGVNQVDAQGFLPNELKRQQRALAYHNYALPPLAMIASFAQVNGVDLRQENNGALKRLGDRVLAGVEDPDEFEEKNGKKQDMTDLKVDSKFAWLEPFCTLYTCSPDVLEKKHEMQPFKTFRLGGDLTKVYDPASEKGKGS
;
A
#
# COMPACT_ATOMS: atom_id res chain seq x y z
N MET A 1 62.57 63.39 9.59
CA MET A 1 61.41 62.86 8.82
C MET A 1 61.61 61.38 8.56
N ARG A 2 60.98 60.50 9.34
CA ARG A 2 60.82 59.07 9.05
C ARG A 2 59.51 58.60 9.72
N THR A 3 58.67 58.00 8.88
CA THR A 3 57.27 57.59 9.03
C THR A 3 57.01 56.56 10.14
N PRO A 4 55.85 56.60 10.83
CA PRO A 4 55.40 55.49 11.67
C PRO A 4 54.71 54.42 10.81
N LYS A 5 54.97 53.14 11.14
CA LYS A 5 54.37 51.96 10.51
C LYS A 5 52.95 51.75 11.04
N LEU A 6 51.95 51.68 10.14
CA LEU A 6 50.63 51.13 10.45
C LEU A 6 50.76 49.61 10.65
N ALA A 7 50.35 49.13 11.82
CA ALA A 7 50.06 47.72 12.06
C ALA A 7 48.56 47.49 11.78
N THR A 8 48.26 46.80 10.68
CA THR A 8 46.93 46.30 10.35
C THR A 8 46.56 45.13 11.27
N LEU A 9 45.60 45.33 12.18
CA LEU A 9 44.91 44.26 12.88
C LEU A 9 43.88 43.62 11.94
N THR A 10 44.12 42.40 11.50
CA THR A 10 43.12 41.53 10.88
C THR A 10 42.27 40.86 11.97
N LEU A 11 41.02 41.30 12.10
CA LEU A 11 39.97 40.61 12.86
C LEU A 11 39.43 39.43 12.03
N LEU A 12 39.80 38.21 12.41
CA LEU A 12 39.21 36.98 11.89
C LEU A 12 37.89 36.71 12.65
N SER A 13 36.75 37.01 12.04
CA SER A 13 35.43 36.64 12.55
C SER A 13 35.15 35.17 12.24
N LEU A 14 35.36 34.30 13.23
CA LEU A 14 34.87 32.91 13.21
C LEU A 14 33.33 32.93 13.31
N ALA A 15 32.64 32.77 12.19
CA ALA A 15 31.22 32.46 12.18
C ALA A 15 31.04 30.99 12.59
N MET A 16 30.67 30.76 13.86
CA MET A 16 30.19 29.45 14.30
C MET A 16 28.83 29.19 13.66
N PHE A 17 28.81 28.40 12.58
CA PHE A 17 27.60 27.77 12.09
C PHE A 17 27.18 26.70 13.11
N ALA A 18 26.35 27.10 14.07
CA ALA A 18 25.55 26.16 14.84
C ALA A 18 24.57 25.48 13.87
N GLY A 19 24.95 24.29 13.38
CA GLY A 19 24.07 23.44 12.61
C GLY A 19 22.89 23.00 13.49
N ALA A 20 21.79 23.75 13.44
CA ALA A 20 20.52 23.24 13.91
C ALA A 20 20.19 22.04 13.02
N THR A 21 20.39 20.82 13.53
CA THR A 21 19.83 19.62 12.94
C THR A 21 18.31 19.74 13.03
N GLN A 22 17.68 20.36 12.03
CA GLN A 22 16.24 20.32 11.88
C GLN A 22 15.86 18.85 11.70
N ALA A 23 15.25 18.28 12.73
CA ALA A 23 14.67 16.95 12.64
C ALA A 23 13.71 16.95 11.44
N ALA A 24 13.84 15.95 10.56
CA ALA A 24 12.96 15.83 9.42
C ALA A 24 11.50 15.86 9.88
N ALA A 25 10.65 16.57 9.14
CA ALA A 25 9.22 16.64 9.45
C ALA A 25 8.63 15.21 9.59
N PRO A 26 7.68 14.96 10.52
CA PRO A 26 7.05 13.66 10.61
C PRO A 26 6.43 13.23 9.28
N LEU A 27 6.51 11.94 8.95
CA LEU A 27 5.87 11.37 7.78
C LEU A 27 4.34 11.52 7.86
N ARG A 28 3.70 11.77 6.73
CA ARG A 28 2.25 12.03 6.64
C ARG A 28 1.61 11.32 5.45
N PRO A 29 0.34 10.89 5.55
CA PRO A 29 -0.40 10.40 4.40
C PRO A 29 -0.92 11.57 3.52
N PRO A 30 -1.46 11.30 2.33
CA PRO A 30 -2.16 12.29 1.52
C PRO A 30 -3.34 12.95 2.25
N GLN A 31 -3.72 14.15 1.82
CA GLN A 31 -4.63 15.04 2.56
C GLN A 31 -5.97 14.40 2.97
N GLY A 32 -6.58 13.56 2.12
CA GLY A 32 -7.88 12.96 2.45
C GLY A 32 -7.85 11.96 3.61
N TYR A 33 -6.67 11.50 4.05
CA TYR A 33 -6.56 10.65 5.25
C TYR A 33 -6.79 11.42 6.57
N PHE A 34 -6.75 12.76 6.54
CA PHE A 34 -7.07 13.59 7.69
C PHE A 34 -8.58 13.80 7.90
N ALA A 35 -9.41 13.37 6.94
CA ALA A 35 -10.85 13.53 7.02
C ALA A 35 -11.42 13.04 8.38
N PRO A 36 -12.30 13.83 9.03
CA PRO A 36 -12.94 13.40 10.25
C PRO A 36 -13.93 12.26 9.99
N ILE A 37 -14.41 11.66 11.07
CA ILE A 37 -15.57 10.76 11.02
C ILE A 37 -16.76 11.52 10.43
N GLU A 38 -17.47 10.91 9.48
CA GLU A 38 -18.54 11.59 8.73
C GLU A 38 -19.74 11.94 9.60
N LYS A 39 -20.20 10.98 10.40
CA LYS A 39 -21.35 11.16 11.29
C LYS A 39 -21.18 10.29 12.52
N VAL A 40 -21.50 10.83 13.69
CA VAL A 40 -21.62 10.04 14.92
C VAL A 40 -23.06 9.55 15.04
N LYS A 41 -23.28 8.24 14.87
CA LYS A 41 -24.61 7.63 15.03
C LYS A 41 -24.79 7.12 16.47
N SER A 42 -25.84 7.58 17.15
CA SER A 42 -26.31 7.06 18.43
C SER A 42 -27.52 6.13 18.24
N GLY A 43 -27.63 5.07 19.05
CA GLY A 43 -28.81 4.19 19.09
C GLY A 43 -28.48 2.70 18.96
N ASP A 44 -29.43 1.90 19.44
CA ASP A 44 -29.29 0.46 19.64
C ASP A 44 -29.45 -0.30 18.31
N LYS A 45 -28.31 -0.67 17.72
CA LYS A 45 -28.11 -1.60 16.62
C LYS A 45 -26.67 -1.44 16.15
N SER A 46 -25.77 -2.25 16.68
CA SER A 46 -24.55 -2.60 15.97
C SER A 46 -24.57 -4.12 15.77
N GLU A 47 -24.24 -4.57 14.56
CA GLU A 47 -23.57 -5.85 14.43
C GLU A 47 -22.41 -5.79 15.42
N GLY A 48 -22.47 -6.60 16.49
CA GLY A 48 -21.45 -6.61 17.53
C GLY A 48 -20.06 -6.96 16.97
N CYS A 49 -19.05 -6.98 17.83
CA CYS A 49 -17.74 -7.47 17.44
C CYS A 49 -17.84 -8.96 17.07
N ASP A 50 -17.62 -9.31 15.79
CA ASP A 50 -17.54 -10.72 15.40
C ASP A 50 -16.46 -11.44 16.21
N ALA A 51 -16.54 -12.77 16.28
CA ALA A 51 -15.48 -13.57 16.90
C ALA A 51 -14.11 -13.24 16.28
N MET A 52 -13.15 -12.90 17.13
CA MET A 52 -11.78 -12.58 16.72
C MET A 52 -11.14 -13.77 16.00
N PRO A 53 -10.48 -13.55 14.84
CA PRO A 53 -9.65 -14.59 14.23
C PRO A 53 -8.48 -14.94 15.14
N THR A 54 -8.12 -16.22 15.19
CA THR A 54 -7.02 -16.70 16.03
C THR A 54 -5.71 -16.06 15.57
N PRO A 55 -4.92 -15.41 16.46
CA PRO A 55 -3.60 -14.92 16.11
C PRO A 55 -2.73 -16.00 15.46
N TYR A 56 -2.32 -15.77 14.21
CA TYR A 56 -1.56 -16.77 13.46
C TYR A 56 -0.09 -16.77 13.86
N THR A 57 0.34 -17.74 14.67
CA THR A 57 1.72 -17.87 15.17
C THR A 57 2.49 -19.07 14.61
N GLY A 58 1.85 -19.88 13.77
CA GLY A 58 2.47 -21.05 13.14
C GLY A 58 3.46 -20.72 12.02
N SER A 59 4.07 -21.76 11.44
CA SER A 59 4.90 -21.65 10.24
C SER A 59 4.13 -21.06 9.07
N LEU A 60 4.75 -20.13 8.33
CA LEU A 60 4.16 -19.54 7.13
C LEU A 60 4.46 -20.42 5.90
N GLN A 61 4.07 -21.69 5.98
CA GLN A 61 4.26 -22.69 4.93
C GLN A 61 2.91 -22.98 4.28
N PHE A 62 2.56 -22.22 3.24
CA PHE A 62 1.28 -22.36 2.55
C PHE A 62 1.43 -22.91 1.13
N ARG A 63 0.45 -23.71 0.70
CA ARG A 63 0.36 -24.18 -0.69
C ARG A 63 0.12 -23.00 -1.63
N SER A 64 0.74 -23.03 -2.80
CA SER A 64 0.48 -22.04 -3.84
C SER A 64 -0.76 -22.43 -4.63
N LYS A 65 -1.63 -21.45 -4.95
CA LYS A 65 -2.74 -21.68 -5.90
C LYS A 65 -2.27 -22.07 -7.32
N TYR A 66 -0.98 -21.88 -7.62
CA TYR A 66 -0.35 -22.28 -8.88
C TYR A 66 0.52 -23.53 -8.73
N GLU A 67 0.36 -24.31 -7.66
CA GLU A 67 1.08 -25.57 -7.48
C GLU A 67 0.81 -26.53 -8.66
N GLY A 68 1.88 -27.04 -9.26
CA GLY A 68 1.83 -27.84 -10.48
C GLY A 68 1.87 -27.03 -11.79
N SER A 69 1.89 -25.68 -11.74
CA SER A 69 2.14 -24.86 -12.93
C SER A 69 3.59 -24.95 -13.42
N ASP A 70 3.80 -24.68 -14.71
CA ASP A 70 5.11 -24.43 -15.27
C ASP A 70 5.73 -23.11 -14.74
N LYS A 71 6.87 -22.70 -15.32
CA LYS A 71 7.59 -21.47 -14.92
C LYS A 71 6.75 -20.20 -15.06
N ALA A 72 5.70 -20.18 -15.89
CA ALA A 72 4.82 -19.02 -16.04
C ALA A 72 3.87 -18.84 -14.85
N ARG A 73 3.66 -19.88 -14.03
CA ARG A 73 2.77 -19.87 -12.86
C ARG A 73 1.39 -19.29 -13.19
N SER A 74 0.80 -19.68 -14.32
CA SER A 74 -0.45 -19.11 -14.84
C SER A 74 -1.66 -20.06 -14.72
N THR A 75 -1.42 -21.35 -14.43
CA THR A 75 -2.46 -22.40 -14.36
C THR A 75 -2.96 -22.60 -12.93
N LEU A 76 -4.24 -22.30 -12.69
CA LEU A 76 -4.85 -22.42 -11.37
C LEU A 76 -5.05 -23.90 -10.99
N ASN A 77 -4.61 -24.27 -9.79
CA ASN A 77 -4.91 -25.56 -9.18
C ASN A 77 -6.00 -25.37 -8.13
N VAL A 78 -7.23 -25.79 -8.44
CA VAL A 78 -8.41 -25.55 -7.61
C VAL A 78 -8.29 -26.19 -6.22
N GLN A 79 -7.70 -27.39 -6.12
CA GLN A 79 -7.49 -28.06 -4.83
C GLN A 79 -6.46 -27.32 -3.98
N SER A 80 -5.36 -26.88 -4.59
CA SER A 80 -4.32 -26.11 -3.91
C SER A 80 -4.81 -24.73 -3.50
N GLU A 81 -5.66 -24.11 -4.32
CA GLU A 81 -6.34 -22.86 -3.96
C GLU A 81 -7.26 -23.05 -2.76
N LYS A 82 -8.07 -24.12 -2.72
CA LYS A 82 -8.93 -24.40 -1.56
C LYS A 82 -8.09 -24.62 -0.30
N ALA A 83 -7.06 -25.47 -0.37
CA ALA A 83 -6.17 -25.72 0.76
C ALA A 83 -5.47 -24.44 1.24
N PHE A 84 -5.02 -23.60 0.30
CA PHE A 84 -4.48 -22.27 0.61
C PHE A 84 -5.50 -21.40 1.37
N ARG A 85 -6.73 -21.29 0.88
CA ARG A 85 -7.81 -20.50 1.51
C ARG A 85 -8.14 -21.01 2.91
N ASP A 86 -8.26 -22.32 3.08
CA ASP A 86 -8.55 -22.92 4.39
C ASP A 86 -7.41 -22.63 5.38
N SER A 87 -6.15 -22.80 4.97
CA SER A 87 -4.96 -22.57 5.83
C SER A 87 -4.69 -21.10 6.17
N THR A 88 -5.25 -20.16 5.42
CA THR A 88 -5.04 -18.71 5.58
C THR A 88 -6.30 -17.96 6.03
N ALA A 89 -7.33 -18.70 6.46
CA ALA A 89 -8.64 -18.14 6.77
C ALA A 89 -8.59 -17.06 7.87
N ASP A 90 -7.88 -17.32 8.97
CA ASP A 90 -7.74 -16.36 10.08
C ASP A 90 -6.98 -15.10 9.65
N ILE A 91 -5.92 -15.25 8.84
CA ILE A 91 -5.16 -14.13 8.27
C ILE A 91 -6.08 -13.28 7.37
N THR A 92 -6.82 -13.93 6.48
CA THR A 92 -7.77 -13.25 5.59
C THR A 92 -8.89 -12.56 6.37
N LYS A 93 -9.34 -13.17 7.47
CA LYS A 93 -10.38 -12.62 8.34
C LYS A 93 -9.91 -11.36 9.06
N ILE A 94 -8.68 -11.31 9.58
CA ILE A 94 -8.15 -10.07 10.18
C ILE A 94 -7.92 -8.97 9.13
N GLU A 95 -7.43 -9.31 7.94
CA GLU A 95 -7.24 -8.35 6.84
C GLU A 95 -8.55 -7.65 6.47
N ARG A 96 -9.58 -8.44 6.16
CA ARG A 96 -10.90 -7.94 5.76
C ARG A 96 -11.63 -7.28 6.92
N GLY A 97 -11.55 -7.88 8.12
CA GLY A 97 -12.20 -7.38 9.32
C GLY A 97 -11.70 -6.00 9.72
N THR A 98 -10.37 -5.80 9.74
CA THR A 98 -9.75 -4.51 10.05
C THR A 98 -10.23 -3.43 9.08
N SER A 99 -10.14 -3.69 7.77
CA SER A 99 -10.58 -2.72 6.75
C SER A 99 -12.08 -2.42 6.83
N LYS A 100 -12.93 -3.46 6.97
CA LYS A 100 -14.38 -3.30 7.10
C LYS A 100 -14.73 -2.40 8.29
N ARG A 101 -14.17 -2.68 9.46
CA ARG A 101 -14.50 -1.96 10.70
C ARG A 101 -13.98 -0.55 10.72
N VAL A 102 -12.77 -0.31 10.21
CA VAL A 102 -12.25 1.06 10.04
C VAL A 102 -13.17 1.85 9.10
N MET A 103 -13.57 1.29 7.95
CA MET A 103 -14.52 1.97 7.06
C MET A 103 -15.85 2.27 7.76
N GLN A 104 -16.42 1.31 8.50
CA GLN A 104 -17.65 1.50 9.26
C GLN A 104 -17.51 2.57 10.35
N PHE A 105 -16.40 2.56 11.10
CA PHE A 105 -16.11 3.54 12.13
C PHE A 105 -15.96 4.94 11.54
N MET A 106 -15.17 5.10 10.47
CA MET A 106 -14.97 6.39 9.82
C MET A 106 -16.27 6.97 9.22
N ARG A 107 -17.23 6.10 8.87
CA ARG A 107 -18.55 6.53 8.39
C ARG A 107 -19.52 6.88 9.51
N ASP A 108 -19.60 6.04 10.54
CA ASP A 108 -20.70 6.05 11.51
C ASP A 108 -20.30 6.42 12.95
N GLY A 109 -19.01 6.56 13.24
CA GLY A 109 -18.50 7.02 14.54
C GLY A 109 -18.80 6.12 15.74
N ARG A 110 -19.21 4.87 15.49
CA ARG A 110 -19.63 3.91 16.52
C ARG A 110 -18.43 3.35 17.28
N PRO A 111 -18.27 3.63 18.59
CA PRO A 111 -17.10 3.21 19.37
C PRO A 111 -16.86 1.70 19.33
N GLU A 112 -17.91 0.88 19.24
CA GLU A 112 -17.80 -0.58 19.24
C GLU A 112 -16.98 -1.10 18.05
N GLN A 113 -17.01 -0.42 16.91
CA GLN A 113 -16.20 -0.79 15.75
C GLN A 113 -14.73 -0.44 15.94
N LEU A 114 -14.45 0.69 16.61
CA LEU A 114 -13.08 1.09 16.97
C LEU A 114 -12.50 0.12 18.00
N GLU A 115 -13.22 -0.10 19.11
CA GLU A 115 -12.80 -1.00 20.18
C GLU A 115 -12.57 -2.42 19.67
N CYS A 116 -13.49 -2.96 18.85
CA CYS A 116 -13.32 -4.27 18.24
C CYS A 116 -12.06 -4.35 17.37
N THR A 117 -11.80 -3.32 16.56
CA THR A 117 -10.60 -3.25 15.71
C THR A 117 -9.32 -3.21 16.54
N LEU A 118 -9.26 -2.35 17.56
CA LEU A 118 -8.09 -2.23 18.43
C LEU A 118 -7.86 -3.49 19.25
N ASN A 119 -8.91 -4.16 19.71
CA ASN A 119 -8.82 -5.42 20.42
C ASN A 119 -8.23 -6.54 19.55
N TRP A 120 -8.71 -6.68 18.30
CA TRP A 120 -8.17 -7.68 17.37
C TRP A 120 -6.68 -7.43 17.06
N LEU A 121 -6.34 -6.19 16.70
CA LEU A 121 -4.96 -5.82 16.37
C LEU A 121 -4.02 -5.97 17.59
N THR A 122 -4.48 -5.57 18.78
CA THR A 122 -3.69 -5.70 20.02
C THR A 122 -3.45 -7.16 20.40
N ALA A 123 -4.46 -8.03 20.24
CA ALA A 123 -4.29 -9.46 20.51
C ALA A 123 -3.31 -10.12 19.54
N TRP A 124 -3.38 -9.78 18.25
CA TRP A 124 -2.42 -10.25 17.23
C TRP A 124 -1.01 -9.72 17.47
N ALA A 125 -0.89 -8.46 17.88
CA ALA A 125 0.37 -7.85 18.27
C ALA A 125 1.00 -8.54 19.48
N LYS A 126 0.23 -8.76 20.56
CA LYS A 126 0.71 -9.44 21.78
C LYS A 126 1.14 -10.89 21.52
N ALA A 127 0.53 -11.56 20.55
CA ALA A 127 0.87 -12.92 20.17
C ALA A 127 2.06 -13.01 19.21
N ASP A 128 2.65 -11.88 18.78
CA ASP A 128 3.68 -11.83 17.74
C ASP A 128 3.24 -12.55 16.44
N ALA A 129 1.96 -12.40 16.09
CA ALA A 129 1.38 -13.07 14.93
C ALA A 129 2.10 -12.68 13.63
N LEU A 130 2.19 -13.64 12.70
CA LEU A 130 2.86 -13.54 11.40
C LEU A 130 4.38 -13.35 11.45
N MET A 131 5.03 -13.51 12.61
CA MET A 131 6.48 -13.32 12.76
C MET A 131 7.35 -14.57 12.52
N SER A 132 6.75 -15.70 12.12
CA SER A 132 7.51 -16.96 11.93
C SER A 132 8.63 -16.83 10.90
N LYS A 133 9.85 -17.26 11.26
CA LYS A 133 11.00 -17.29 10.36
C LYS A 133 10.99 -18.53 9.44
N ASP A 134 10.13 -19.51 9.71
CA ASP A 134 9.89 -20.64 8.84
C ASP A 134 8.79 -20.28 7.83
N PHE A 135 9.20 -19.94 6.61
CA PHE A 135 8.29 -19.51 5.56
C PHE A 135 8.70 -19.95 4.16
N ASN A 136 7.71 -20.09 3.28
CA ASN A 136 7.92 -20.13 1.83
C ASN A 136 7.48 -18.83 1.15
N HIS A 137 7.58 -18.76 -0.18
CA HIS A 137 7.19 -17.58 -0.95
C HIS A 137 5.73 -17.15 -0.71
N THR A 138 4.79 -18.11 -0.62
CA THR A 138 3.38 -17.83 -0.32
C THR A 138 3.24 -17.29 1.11
N GLY A 139 3.96 -17.87 2.07
CA GLY A 139 4.05 -17.42 3.46
C GLY A 139 4.47 -15.98 3.65
N LYS A 140 5.66 -15.61 3.17
CA LYS A 140 6.11 -14.22 3.23
C LYS A 140 5.23 -13.26 2.44
N SER A 141 4.49 -13.75 1.45
CA SER A 141 3.47 -12.95 0.74
C SER A 141 2.22 -12.73 1.60
N MET A 142 1.78 -13.71 2.39
CA MET A 142 0.70 -13.51 3.36
C MET A 142 1.07 -12.49 4.43
N ARG A 143 2.31 -12.55 4.97
CA ARG A 143 2.82 -11.54 5.91
C ARG A 143 2.70 -10.13 5.35
N LYS A 144 3.29 -9.85 4.18
CA LYS A 144 3.27 -8.48 3.62
C LYS A 144 1.86 -8.02 3.26
N TRP A 145 0.99 -8.87 2.73
CA TRP A 145 -0.39 -8.47 2.43
C TRP A 145 -1.17 -8.14 3.69
N ALA A 146 -1.03 -8.95 4.74
CA ALA A 146 -1.67 -8.68 6.01
C ALA A 146 -1.20 -7.36 6.61
N LEU A 147 0.12 -7.13 6.65
CA LEU A 147 0.71 -5.86 7.08
C LEU A 147 0.13 -4.68 6.30
N GLY A 148 0.11 -4.77 4.97
CA GLY A 148 -0.40 -3.70 4.10
C GLY A 148 -1.86 -3.40 4.38
N SER A 149 -2.72 -4.43 4.46
CA SER A 149 -4.15 -4.29 4.76
C SER A 149 -4.39 -3.61 6.12
N MET A 150 -3.68 -4.05 7.16
CA MET A 150 -3.87 -3.54 8.52
C MET A 150 -3.29 -2.14 8.69
N ALA A 151 -2.04 -1.91 8.27
CA ALA A 151 -1.37 -0.62 8.43
C ALA A 151 -2.07 0.48 7.61
N SER A 152 -2.44 0.21 6.36
CA SER A 152 -3.13 1.21 5.53
C SER A 152 -4.54 1.55 6.01
N SER A 153 -5.26 0.59 6.62
CA SER A 153 -6.51 0.87 7.31
C SER A 153 -6.26 1.72 8.57
N TYR A 154 -5.27 1.33 9.38
CA TYR A 154 -4.92 2.00 10.64
C TYR A 154 -4.53 3.48 10.45
N ILE A 155 -3.87 3.84 9.34
CA ILE A 155 -3.54 5.23 9.01
C ILE A 155 -4.77 6.14 9.05
N ARG A 156 -5.95 5.65 8.64
CA ARG A 156 -7.20 6.45 8.73
C ARG A 156 -7.56 6.81 10.17
N LEU A 157 -7.35 5.88 11.12
CA LEU A 157 -7.57 6.15 12.54
C LEU A 157 -6.49 7.07 13.12
N LYS A 158 -5.23 6.84 12.73
CA LYS A 158 -4.06 7.58 13.24
C LYS A 158 -4.08 9.07 12.87
N PHE A 159 -4.49 9.38 11.64
CA PHE A 159 -4.39 10.73 11.08
C PHE A 159 -5.73 11.48 11.01
N SER A 160 -6.87 10.83 11.28
CA SER A 160 -8.16 11.53 11.29
C SER A 160 -8.18 12.70 12.27
N ASP A 161 -8.73 13.83 11.84
CA ASP A 161 -8.93 15.03 12.67
C ASP A 161 -9.89 14.79 13.85
N SER A 162 -10.71 13.74 13.80
CA SER A 162 -11.53 13.30 14.95
C SER A 162 -10.71 12.69 16.08
N ARG A 163 -9.42 12.39 15.86
CA ARG A 163 -8.46 11.84 16.83
C ARG A 163 -9.00 10.64 17.62
N PRO A 164 -9.51 9.60 16.95
CA PRO A 164 -10.16 8.46 17.63
C PRO A 164 -9.21 7.69 18.54
N LEU A 165 -7.89 7.77 18.31
CA LEU A 165 -6.87 7.09 19.12
C LEU A 165 -6.41 7.90 20.35
N ALA A 166 -6.97 9.09 20.59
CA ALA A 166 -6.54 9.97 21.68
C ALA A 166 -6.79 9.43 23.10
N ASN A 167 -7.53 8.34 23.25
CA ASN A 167 -7.72 7.65 24.54
C ASN A 167 -7.28 6.17 24.46
N HIS A 168 -6.53 5.78 23.42
CA HIS A 168 -6.08 4.41 23.15
C HIS A 168 -4.57 4.35 22.88
N GLN A 169 -3.79 5.13 23.64
CA GLN A 169 -2.35 5.27 23.41
C GLN A 169 -1.61 3.95 23.65
N GLN A 170 -2.02 3.17 24.65
CA GLN A 170 -1.36 1.91 24.98
C GLN A 170 -1.56 0.86 23.86
N GLU A 171 -2.79 0.72 23.38
CA GLU A 171 -3.13 -0.15 22.25
C GLU A 171 -2.41 0.33 20.99
N SER A 172 -2.41 1.64 20.73
CA SER A 172 -1.73 2.22 19.58
C SER A 172 -0.22 1.93 19.60
N GLN A 173 0.44 2.09 20.74
CA GLN A 173 1.86 1.77 20.89
C GLN A 173 2.16 0.29 20.63
N LEU A 174 1.34 -0.63 21.15
CA LEU A 174 1.50 -2.07 20.92
C LEU A 174 1.32 -2.44 19.44
N ILE A 175 0.29 -1.89 18.80
CA ILE A 175 -0.02 -2.14 17.39
C ILE A 175 1.09 -1.57 16.49
N GLU A 176 1.52 -0.33 16.73
CA GLU A 176 2.57 0.33 15.94
C GLU A 176 3.93 -0.35 16.09
N ALA A 177 4.27 -0.83 17.29
CA ALA A 177 5.50 -1.61 17.52
C ALA A 177 5.47 -2.95 16.76
N TRP A 178 4.33 -3.65 16.77
CA TRP A 178 4.17 -4.89 16.02
C TRP A 178 4.22 -4.66 14.50
N PHE A 179 3.57 -3.61 13.99
CA PHE A 179 3.68 -3.23 12.59
C PHE A 179 5.13 -2.92 12.20
N SER A 180 5.86 -2.17 13.03
CA SER A 180 7.28 -1.87 12.79
C SER A 180 8.12 -3.14 12.71
N LYS A 181 7.97 -4.05 13.68
CA LYS A 181 8.68 -5.34 13.71
C LYS A 181 8.36 -6.20 12.48
N MET A 182 7.09 -6.22 12.06
CA MET A 182 6.69 -6.94 10.86
C MET A 182 7.22 -6.29 9.58
N ALA A 183 7.29 -4.96 9.52
CA ALA A 183 7.88 -4.23 8.39
C ALA A 183 9.39 -4.50 8.27
N ASP A 184 10.13 -4.49 9.38
CA ASP A 184 11.55 -4.87 9.40
C ASP A 184 11.74 -6.30 8.83
N GLN A 185 10.83 -7.22 9.19
CA GLN A 185 10.81 -8.56 8.62
C GLN A 185 10.47 -8.58 7.12
N VAL A 186 9.50 -7.77 6.67
CA VAL A 186 9.15 -7.65 5.25
C VAL A 186 10.32 -7.08 4.45
N VAL A 187 11.06 -6.10 4.98
CA VAL A 187 12.31 -5.64 4.36
C VAL A 187 13.27 -6.83 4.20
N SER A 188 13.54 -7.58 5.27
CA SER A 188 14.40 -8.77 5.19
C SER A 188 13.89 -9.84 4.21
N ASP A 189 12.58 -9.97 4.02
CA ASP A 189 11.98 -10.97 3.13
C ASP A 189 12.12 -10.62 1.64
N TRP A 190 12.28 -9.34 1.30
CA TRP A 190 12.15 -8.81 -0.06
C TRP A 190 13.29 -7.91 -0.53
N ASP A 191 14.23 -7.52 0.34
CA ASP A 191 15.36 -6.67 -0.02
C ASP A 191 16.39 -7.40 -0.91
N ASN A 192 17.03 -6.63 -1.80
CA ASN A 192 18.13 -7.06 -2.67
C ASN A 192 17.83 -8.33 -3.51
N LEU A 193 16.58 -8.51 -3.92
CA LEU A 193 16.23 -9.54 -4.90
C LEU A 193 16.80 -9.17 -6.28
N PRO A 194 17.27 -10.17 -7.05
CA PRO A 194 17.73 -9.92 -8.41
C PRO A 194 16.52 -9.56 -9.29
N LEU A 195 16.74 -8.72 -10.32
CA LEU A 195 15.67 -8.10 -11.10
C LEU A 195 14.69 -9.12 -11.69
N GLU A 196 15.15 -10.30 -12.13
CA GLU A 196 14.29 -11.35 -12.67
C GLU A 196 13.34 -11.98 -11.64
N LYS A 197 13.55 -11.73 -10.34
CA LYS A 197 12.67 -12.14 -9.24
C LYS A 197 11.87 -10.95 -8.64
N THR A 198 12.17 -9.72 -9.05
CA THR A 198 11.48 -8.51 -8.57
C THR A 198 10.28 -8.22 -9.45
N ASN A 199 9.10 -8.62 -8.99
CA ASN A 199 7.83 -8.45 -9.71
C ASN A 199 6.79 -7.78 -8.80
N ASN A 200 5.52 -7.81 -9.17
CA ASN A 200 4.40 -7.26 -8.41
C ASN A 200 4.42 -7.61 -6.91
N HIS A 201 4.96 -8.77 -6.52
CA HIS A 201 5.10 -9.10 -5.10
C HIS A 201 6.04 -8.16 -4.34
N SER A 202 7.13 -7.69 -4.94
CA SER A 202 8.02 -6.69 -4.32
C SER A 202 7.32 -5.35 -4.20
N TYR A 203 6.50 -4.96 -5.19
CA TYR A 203 5.78 -3.69 -5.16
C TYR A 203 4.72 -3.70 -4.04
N TRP A 204 3.98 -4.80 -3.90
CA TRP A 204 3.07 -5.00 -2.78
C TRP A 204 3.78 -5.05 -1.42
N ALA A 205 5.04 -5.51 -1.36
CA ALA A 205 5.84 -5.45 -0.13
C ALA A 205 6.22 -4.01 0.21
N ALA A 206 6.70 -3.26 -0.79
CA ALA A 206 7.03 -1.84 -0.68
C ALA A 206 5.81 -1.00 -0.25
N TRP A 207 4.61 -1.29 -0.76
CA TRP A 207 3.39 -0.62 -0.30
C TRP A 207 3.13 -0.87 1.19
N SER A 208 3.21 -2.12 1.63
CA SER A 208 3.01 -2.45 3.04
C SER A 208 4.01 -1.73 3.94
N VAL A 209 5.29 -1.69 3.54
CA VAL A 209 6.33 -0.97 4.28
C VAL A 209 6.13 0.54 4.23
N MET A 210 5.71 1.12 3.10
CA MET A 210 5.35 2.54 2.97
C MET A 210 4.23 2.91 3.94
N ALA A 211 3.13 2.15 3.94
CA ALA A 211 2.01 2.38 4.86
C ALA A 211 2.48 2.31 6.33
N THR A 212 3.25 1.29 6.70
CA THR A 212 3.81 1.19 8.05
C THR A 212 4.75 2.34 8.39
N SER A 213 5.59 2.78 7.45
CA SER A 213 6.54 3.88 7.67
C SER A 213 5.83 5.17 8.07
N VAL A 214 4.69 5.48 7.44
CA VAL A 214 3.88 6.65 7.77
C VAL A 214 3.14 6.46 9.08
N ALA A 215 2.56 5.27 9.33
CA ALA A 215 1.86 4.99 10.58
C ALA A 215 2.78 5.10 11.82
N THR A 216 4.06 4.79 11.66
CA THR A 216 5.06 4.67 12.75
C THR A 216 6.14 5.75 12.72
N ASN A 217 6.07 6.67 11.74
CA ASN A 217 7.08 7.70 11.48
C ASN A 217 8.52 7.16 11.33
N ARG A 218 8.68 5.99 10.69
CA ARG A 218 9.97 5.31 10.45
C ARG A 218 10.54 5.68 9.07
N ARG A 219 11.47 6.65 9.04
CA ARG A 219 12.08 7.18 7.80
C ARG A 219 12.90 6.14 7.03
N ASP A 220 13.58 5.24 7.72
CA ASP A 220 14.33 4.14 7.10
C ASP A 220 13.43 3.18 6.31
N LEU A 221 12.25 2.86 6.84
CA LEU A 221 11.24 2.07 6.13
C LEU A 221 10.66 2.82 4.93
N PHE A 222 10.43 4.13 5.07
CA PHE A 222 9.98 4.99 3.97
C PHE A 222 11.00 4.99 2.82
N ASP A 223 12.29 5.18 3.14
CA ASP A 223 13.36 5.21 2.16
C ASP A 223 13.52 3.86 1.44
N TRP A 224 13.36 2.74 2.16
CA TRP A 224 13.34 1.42 1.55
C TRP A 224 12.17 1.24 0.57
N ALA A 225 10.96 1.67 0.94
CA ALA A 225 9.81 1.58 0.05
C ALA A 225 9.98 2.46 -1.22
N VAL A 226 10.60 3.64 -1.08
CA VAL A 226 10.96 4.49 -2.21
C VAL A 226 12.01 3.82 -3.11
N LYS A 227 13.05 3.21 -2.53
CA LYS A 227 14.05 2.42 -3.28
C LYS A 227 13.37 1.31 -4.08
N GLU A 228 12.52 0.50 -3.46
CA GLU A 228 11.83 -0.60 -4.12
C GLU A 228 10.86 -0.13 -5.21
N TYR A 229 10.19 1.01 -5.01
CA TYR A 229 9.42 1.66 -6.08
C TYR A 229 10.32 1.95 -7.28
N LYS A 230 11.48 2.58 -7.06
CA LYS A 230 12.41 2.93 -8.15
C LYS A 230 12.89 1.68 -8.88
N VAL A 231 13.24 0.61 -8.16
CA VAL A 231 13.59 -0.68 -8.78
C VAL A 231 12.42 -1.23 -9.61
N GLY A 232 11.18 -1.14 -9.11
CA GLY A 232 9.98 -1.58 -9.82
C GLY A 232 9.74 -0.81 -11.11
N VAL A 233 9.69 0.53 -11.06
CA VAL A 233 9.36 1.34 -12.24
C VAL A 233 10.50 1.44 -13.25
N ASN A 234 11.76 1.25 -12.85
CA ASN A 234 12.89 1.14 -13.78
C ASN A 234 12.85 -0.15 -14.62
N GLN A 235 12.01 -1.14 -14.27
CA GLN A 235 11.76 -2.31 -15.12
C GLN A 235 10.71 -2.07 -16.21
N VAL A 236 9.97 -0.95 -16.17
CA VAL A 236 8.97 -0.62 -17.20
C VAL A 236 9.72 -0.25 -18.48
N ASP A 237 9.53 -1.06 -19.52
CA ASP A 237 10.18 -0.86 -20.82
C ASP A 237 9.66 0.42 -21.53
N ALA A 238 10.27 0.76 -22.67
CA ALA A 238 9.91 1.95 -23.44
C ALA A 238 8.46 1.92 -23.97
N GLN A 239 7.81 0.74 -24.01
CA GLN A 239 6.43 0.57 -24.46
C GLN A 239 5.42 0.48 -23.29
N GLY A 240 5.90 0.48 -22.04
CA GLY A 240 5.06 0.41 -20.85
C GLY A 240 4.86 -0.98 -20.28
N PHE A 241 5.59 -1.99 -20.76
CA PHE A 241 5.47 -3.36 -20.26
C PHE A 241 6.46 -3.64 -19.12
N LEU A 242 6.04 -4.52 -18.22
CA LEU A 242 6.89 -5.12 -17.19
C LEU A 242 7.33 -6.52 -17.62
N PRO A 243 8.63 -6.76 -17.88
CA PRO A 243 9.12 -8.06 -18.36
C PRO A 243 8.73 -9.25 -17.48
N ASN A 244 8.71 -9.06 -16.15
CA ASN A 244 8.34 -10.13 -15.22
C ASN A 244 6.84 -10.44 -15.20
N GLU A 245 5.99 -9.47 -15.53
CA GLU A 245 4.55 -9.68 -15.64
C GLU A 245 4.16 -10.25 -17.01
N LEU A 246 4.90 -9.92 -18.08
CA LEU A 246 4.73 -10.55 -19.40
C LEU A 246 4.94 -12.07 -19.35
N LYS A 247 5.84 -12.56 -18.49
CA LYS A 247 6.10 -14.00 -18.29
C LYS A 247 4.88 -14.79 -17.78
N ARG A 248 3.79 -14.10 -17.39
CA ARG A 248 2.55 -14.70 -16.89
C ARG A 248 1.58 -15.12 -18.00
N GLN A 249 2.04 -15.13 -19.26
CA GLN A 249 1.32 -15.64 -20.42
C GLN A 249 -0.08 -14.99 -20.57
N GLN A 250 -1.15 -15.78 -20.61
CA GLN A 250 -2.53 -15.29 -20.70
C GLN A 250 -2.94 -14.37 -19.54
N ARG A 251 -2.17 -14.32 -18.44
CA ARG A 251 -2.46 -13.42 -17.30
C ARG A 251 -1.64 -12.14 -17.33
N ALA A 252 -0.83 -11.89 -18.36
CA ALA A 252 0.11 -10.78 -18.39
C ALA A 252 -0.58 -9.43 -18.14
N LEU A 253 -1.66 -9.10 -18.86
CA LEU A 253 -2.38 -7.83 -18.68
C LEU A 253 -2.97 -7.69 -17.27
N ALA A 254 -3.58 -8.76 -16.75
CA ALA A 254 -4.09 -8.77 -15.38
C ALA A 254 -2.98 -8.52 -14.34
N TYR A 255 -1.77 -9.04 -14.57
CA TYR A 255 -0.63 -8.82 -13.67
C TYR A 255 0.01 -7.43 -13.83
N HIS A 256 -0.03 -6.83 -15.03
CA HIS A 256 0.34 -5.41 -15.19
C HIS A 256 -0.65 -4.51 -14.42
N ASN A 257 -1.95 -4.76 -14.57
CA ASN A 257 -2.97 -4.06 -13.78
C ASN A 257 -2.77 -4.28 -12.27
N TYR A 258 -2.40 -5.48 -11.84
CA TYR A 258 -2.15 -5.80 -10.43
C TYR A 258 -0.88 -5.15 -9.84
N ALA A 259 0.05 -4.70 -10.69
CA ALA A 259 1.25 -3.97 -10.28
C ALA A 259 0.97 -2.48 -10.00
N LEU A 260 -0.05 -1.89 -10.63
CA LEU A 260 -0.37 -0.46 -10.53
C LEU A 260 -0.79 0.01 -9.13
N PRO A 261 -1.68 -0.68 -8.38
CA PRO A 261 -2.14 -0.18 -7.09
C PRO A 261 -1.03 0.11 -6.07
N PRO A 262 -0.11 -0.81 -5.77
CA PRO A 262 0.96 -0.50 -4.82
C PRO A 262 1.88 0.61 -5.33
N LEU A 263 2.22 0.63 -6.63
CA LEU A 263 3.10 1.65 -7.20
C LEU A 263 2.48 3.05 -7.13
N ALA A 264 1.21 3.20 -7.51
CA ALA A 264 0.51 4.48 -7.46
C ALA A 264 0.34 4.96 -6.01
N MET A 265 0.03 4.07 -5.08
CA MET A 265 -0.07 4.43 -3.65
C MET A 265 1.28 4.88 -3.07
N ILE A 266 2.39 4.19 -3.39
CA ILE A 266 3.73 4.60 -2.94
C ILE A 266 4.09 5.98 -3.50
N ALA A 267 3.86 6.23 -4.80
CA ALA A 267 4.14 7.53 -5.40
C ALA A 267 3.32 8.67 -4.77
N SER A 268 2.03 8.43 -4.48
CA SER A 268 1.14 9.39 -3.82
C SER A 268 1.63 9.73 -2.41
N PHE A 269 1.98 8.72 -1.61
CA PHE A 269 2.51 8.92 -0.27
C PHE A 269 3.89 9.60 -0.30
N ALA A 270 4.76 9.24 -1.25
CA ALA A 270 6.07 9.85 -1.40
C ALA A 270 5.98 11.34 -1.73
N GLN A 271 5.06 11.72 -2.64
CA GLN A 271 4.88 13.09 -3.10
C GLN A 271 4.61 14.06 -1.94
N VAL A 272 3.66 13.73 -1.06
CA VAL A 272 3.30 14.59 0.09
C VAL A 272 4.37 14.61 1.18
N ASN A 273 5.36 13.72 1.11
CA ASN A 273 6.53 13.69 1.99
C ASN A 273 7.79 14.27 1.33
N GLY A 274 7.64 14.99 0.21
CA GLY A 274 8.71 15.74 -0.45
C GLY A 274 9.54 14.94 -1.46
N VAL A 275 9.10 13.73 -1.84
CA VAL A 275 9.77 12.90 -2.84
C VAL A 275 8.88 12.73 -4.06
N ASP A 276 9.16 13.48 -5.13
CA ASP A 276 8.44 13.34 -6.39
C ASP A 276 8.98 12.17 -7.22
N LEU A 277 8.17 11.12 -7.33
CA LEU A 277 8.50 9.89 -8.06
C LEU A 277 7.89 9.83 -9.47
N ARG A 278 7.12 10.85 -9.87
CA ARG A 278 6.33 10.81 -11.12
C ARG A 278 7.18 10.74 -12.38
N GLN A 279 8.38 11.30 -12.35
CA GLN A 279 9.29 11.38 -13.51
C GLN A 279 10.31 10.25 -13.56
N GLU A 280 10.32 9.34 -12.57
CA GLU A 280 11.25 8.22 -12.54
C GLU A 280 11.13 7.37 -13.83
N ASN A 281 12.27 7.02 -14.45
CA ASN A 281 12.35 6.32 -15.73
C ASN A 281 11.44 6.92 -16.82
N ASN A 282 11.59 8.24 -17.04
CA ASN A 282 10.84 9.01 -18.04
C ASN A 282 9.32 8.81 -17.91
N GLY A 283 8.79 8.95 -16.69
CA GLY A 283 7.36 8.80 -16.44
C GLY A 283 6.87 7.36 -16.51
N ALA A 284 7.65 6.40 -16.00
CA ALA A 284 7.36 4.96 -16.12
C ALA A 284 6.02 4.54 -15.51
N LEU A 285 5.62 5.10 -14.36
CA LEU A 285 4.32 4.78 -13.78
C LEU A 285 3.17 5.24 -14.69
N LYS A 286 3.28 6.45 -15.27
CA LYS A 286 2.28 6.93 -16.24
C LYS A 286 2.22 6.02 -17.45
N ARG A 287 3.38 5.71 -18.04
CA ARG A 287 3.51 4.83 -19.22
C ARG A 287 2.93 3.44 -18.99
N LEU A 288 3.16 2.85 -17.81
CA LEU A 288 2.57 1.57 -17.41
C LEU A 288 1.03 1.68 -17.28
N GLY A 289 0.53 2.73 -16.64
CA GLY A 289 -0.90 2.99 -16.50
C GLY A 289 -1.60 3.14 -17.84
N ASP A 290 -1.05 3.96 -18.73
CA ASP A 290 -1.55 4.17 -20.09
C ASP A 290 -1.55 2.85 -20.88
N ARG A 291 -0.48 2.04 -20.79
CA ARG A 291 -0.40 0.72 -21.46
C ARG A 291 -1.47 -0.26 -20.94
N VAL A 292 -1.75 -0.26 -19.64
CA VAL A 292 -2.81 -1.11 -19.08
C VAL A 292 -4.19 -0.65 -19.54
N LEU A 293 -4.45 0.66 -19.59
CA LEU A 293 -5.73 1.19 -20.07
C LEU A 293 -5.96 0.84 -21.54
N ALA A 294 -4.94 1.05 -22.39
CA ALA A 294 -4.98 0.65 -23.79
C ALA A 294 -5.21 -0.86 -23.94
N GLY A 295 -4.48 -1.71 -23.19
CA GLY A 295 -4.65 -3.16 -23.24
C GLY A 295 -6.00 -3.67 -22.73
N VAL A 296 -6.70 -2.90 -21.89
CA VAL A 296 -8.06 -3.23 -21.45
C VAL A 296 -9.09 -2.94 -22.55
N GLU A 297 -8.85 -1.91 -23.36
CA GLU A 297 -9.67 -1.56 -24.52
C GLU A 297 -9.40 -2.48 -25.70
N ASP A 298 -8.12 -2.76 -25.96
CA ASP A 298 -7.65 -3.67 -27.00
C ASP A 298 -6.64 -4.68 -26.44
N PRO A 299 -7.08 -5.89 -26.03
CA PRO A 299 -6.19 -6.90 -25.48
C PRO A 299 -5.23 -7.52 -26.50
N ASP A 300 -5.42 -7.28 -27.80
CA ASP A 300 -4.57 -7.81 -28.85
C ASP A 300 -3.15 -7.23 -28.75
N GLU A 301 -2.98 -6.01 -28.24
CA GLU A 301 -1.65 -5.41 -27.97
C GLU A 301 -0.78 -6.29 -27.05
N PHE A 302 -1.40 -6.96 -26.06
CA PHE A 302 -0.69 -7.86 -25.16
C PHE A 302 -0.48 -9.24 -25.77
N GLU A 303 -1.41 -9.70 -26.60
CA GLU A 303 -1.27 -10.95 -27.36
C GLU A 303 -0.14 -10.83 -28.39
N GLU A 304 -0.02 -9.71 -29.11
CA GLU A 304 1.10 -9.44 -30.02
C GLU A 304 2.44 -9.46 -29.29
N LYS A 305 2.48 -8.94 -28.05
CA LYS A 305 3.72 -8.87 -27.25
C LYS A 305 4.19 -10.23 -26.72
N ASN A 306 3.28 -11.15 -26.38
CA ASN A 306 3.62 -12.41 -25.70
C ASN A 306 3.13 -13.70 -26.38
N GLY A 307 2.40 -13.60 -27.49
CA GLY A 307 1.82 -14.71 -28.25
C GLY A 307 0.71 -15.47 -27.53
N LYS A 308 0.03 -14.85 -26.55
CA LYS A 308 -1.04 -15.46 -25.75
C LYS A 308 -2.23 -14.52 -25.63
N LYS A 309 -3.39 -15.01 -26.05
CA LYS A 309 -4.68 -14.39 -25.74
C LYS A 309 -4.84 -14.16 -24.24
N GLN A 310 -5.28 -12.97 -23.86
CA GLN A 310 -5.36 -12.55 -22.45
C GLN A 310 -6.66 -13.02 -21.76
N ASP A 311 -6.54 -13.41 -20.50
CA ASP A 311 -7.63 -13.71 -19.57
C ASP A 311 -8.14 -12.39 -18.96
N MET A 312 -9.29 -11.94 -19.47
CA MET A 312 -9.90 -10.67 -19.08
C MET A 312 -10.76 -10.78 -17.81
N THR A 313 -10.85 -11.95 -17.17
CA THR A 313 -11.73 -12.17 -16.01
C THR A 313 -11.49 -11.16 -14.89
N ASP A 314 -10.22 -10.95 -14.55
CA ASP A 314 -9.82 -10.06 -13.47
C ASP A 314 -10.06 -8.57 -13.81
N LEU A 315 -10.06 -8.22 -15.08
CA LEU A 315 -10.21 -6.85 -15.58
C LEU A 315 -11.67 -6.43 -15.75
N LYS A 316 -12.61 -7.34 -15.46
CA LYS A 316 -14.05 -7.04 -15.35
C LYS A 316 -14.48 -6.68 -13.93
N VAL A 317 -13.52 -6.56 -13.00
CA VAL A 317 -13.78 -6.29 -11.59
C VAL A 317 -13.33 -4.87 -11.26
N ASP A 318 -14.29 -3.96 -11.12
CA ASP A 318 -14.07 -2.51 -10.90
C ASP A 318 -13.04 -2.21 -9.81
N SER A 319 -13.15 -2.88 -8.66
CA SER A 319 -12.21 -2.70 -7.52
C SER A 319 -10.74 -2.98 -7.86
N LYS A 320 -10.42 -3.66 -8.97
CA LYS A 320 -9.04 -3.86 -9.43
C LYS A 320 -8.45 -2.65 -10.14
N PHE A 321 -9.26 -1.64 -10.44
CA PHE A 321 -8.83 -0.33 -10.97
C PHE A 321 -8.74 0.74 -9.90
N ALA A 322 -8.76 0.37 -8.62
CA ALA A 322 -8.62 1.30 -7.49
C ALA A 322 -7.33 2.14 -7.53
N TRP A 323 -6.34 1.74 -8.33
CA TRP A 323 -5.13 2.51 -8.60
C TRP A 323 -5.40 3.82 -9.35
N LEU A 324 -6.54 3.97 -10.03
CA LEU A 324 -6.94 5.22 -10.68
C LEU A 324 -7.11 6.38 -9.69
N GLU A 325 -7.42 6.10 -8.42
CA GLU A 325 -7.57 7.14 -7.39
C GLU A 325 -6.26 7.90 -7.11
N PRO A 326 -5.18 7.24 -6.64
CA PRO A 326 -3.89 7.91 -6.52
C PRO A 326 -3.32 8.32 -7.88
N PHE A 327 -3.56 7.56 -8.96
CA PHE A 327 -3.00 7.86 -10.27
C PHE A 327 -3.52 9.17 -10.86
N CYS A 328 -4.84 9.42 -10.83
CA CYS A 328 -5.42 10.68 -11.32
C CYS A 328 -5.25 11.85 -10.34
N THR A 329 -4.74 11.59 -9.13
CA THR A 329 -4.24 12.65 -8.23
C THR A 329 -2.79 13.03 -8.58
N LEU A 330 -1.96 12.04 -8.96
CA LEU A 330 -0.58 12.24 -9.35
C LEU A 330 -0.42 12.88 -10.73
N TYR A 331 -1.30 12.52 -11.66
CA TYR A 331 -1.29 12.93 -13.06
C TYR A 331 -2.65 13.51 -13.46
N THR A 332 -2.63 14.47 -14.38
CA THR A 332 -3.85 14.92 -15.06
C THR A 332 -4.34 13.81 -15.99
N CYS A 333 -5.39 13.09 -15.57
CA CYS A 333 -6.07 12.10 -16.40
C CYS A 333 -6.92 12.78 -17.48
N SER A 334 -7.10 12.11 -18.63
CA SER A 334 -7.99 12.58 -19.69
C SER A 334 -9.47 12.48 -19.26
N PRO A 335 -10.38 13.23 -19.91
CA PRO A 335 -11.82 13.12 -19.64
C PRO A 335 -12.35 11.68 -19.67
N ASP A 336 -11.99 10.90 -20.70
CA ASP A 336 -12.44 9.51 -20.85
C ASP A 336 -11.98 8.61 -19.69
N VAL A 337 -10.73 8.80 -19.22
CA VAL A 337 -10.21 8.06 -18.07
C VAL A 337 -10.93 8.46 -16.77
N LEU A 338 -11.26 9.74 -16.62
CA LEU A 338 -12.02 10.23 -15.46
C LEU A 338 -13.46 9.71 -15.48
N GLU A 339 -14.12 9.70 -16.65
CA GLU A 339 -15.46 9.13 -16.82
C GLU A 339 -15.47 7.66 -16.44
N LYS A 340 -14.56 6.86 -17.00
CA LYS A 340 -14.40 5.43 -16.66
C LYS A 340 -14.09 5.22 -15.17
N LYS A 341 -13.25 6.08 -14.57
CA LYS A 341 -13.00 6.08 -13.13
C LYS A 341 -14.31 6.25 -12.36
N HIS A 342 -15.13 7.25 -12.70
CA HIS A 342 -16.39 7.56 -12.02
C HIS A 342 -17.47 6.48 -12.20
N GLU A 343 -17.50 5.80 -13.34
CA GLU A 343 -18.37 4.64 -13.57
C GLU A 343 -18.06 3.51 -12.57
N MET A 344 -16.77 3.20 -12.41
CA MET A 344 -16.28 2.12 -11.53
C MET A 344 -16.26 2.47 -10.03
N GLN A 345 -16.33 3.75 -9.68
CA GLN A 345 -16.38 4.19 -8.29
C GLN A 345 -17.69 3.78 -7.58
N PRO A 346 -17.64 3.53 -6.25
CA PRO A 346 -16.49 3.71 -5.35
C PRO A 346 -15.53 2.50 -5.31
N PHE A 347 -14.23 2.76 -5.18
CA PHE A 347 -13.19 1.73 -5.07
C PHE A 347 -12.89 1.35 -3.63
N LYS A 348 -13.40 0.18 -3.23
CA LYS A 348 -13.18 -0.39 -1.89
C LYS A 348 -12.31 -1.63 -1.98
N THR A 349 -11.11 -1.58 -1.42
CA THR A 349 -10.15 -2.68 -1.42
C THR A 349 -9.37 -2.78 -0.11
N PHE A 350 -9.51 -3.92 0.57
CA PHE A 350 -8.96 -4.09 1.91
C PHE A 350 -7.43 -4.04 1.94
N ARG A 351 -6.74 -4.41 0.85
CA ARG A 351 -5.27 -4.38 0.77
C ARG A 351 -4.67 -2.99 0.68
N LEU A 352 -5.48 -1.97 0.38
CA LEU A 352 -5.05 -0.57 0.33
C LEU A 352 -5.71 0.27 1.44
N GLY A 353 -6.38 -0.37 2.41
CA GLY A 353 -6.91 0.30 3.59
C GLY A 353 -8.42 0.54 3.55
N GLY A 354 -9.11 0.02 2.53
CA GLY A 354 -10.56 0.13 2.39
C GLY A 354 -10.95 1.08 1.26
N ASP A 355 -11.66 2.15 1.61
CA ASP A 355 -12.30 3.06 0.67
C ASP A 355 -11.32 4.10 0.13
N LEU A 356 -10.79 3.86 -1.08
CA LEU A 356 -9.85 4.79 -1.71
C LEU A 356 -10.58 6.00 -2.32
N THR A 357 -11.81 5.83 -2.79
CA THR A 357 -12.62 6.94 -3.30
C THR A 357 -12.85 7.96 -2.21
N LYS A 358 -13.18 7.52 -0.99
CA LYS A 358 -13.34 8.44 0.13
C LYS A 358 -12.12 9.33 0.42
N VAL A 359 -10.90 8.84 0.21
CA VAL A 359 -9.67 9.58 0.56
C VAL A 359 -9.06 10.36 -0.61
N TYR A 360 -9.38 10.02 -1.86
CA TYR A 360 -8.83 10.72 -3.04
C TYR A 360 -9.88 11.54 -3.81
N ASP A 361 -11.14 11.11 -3.78
CA ASP A 361 -12.22 11.72 -4.54
C ASP A 361 -13.56 11.67 -3.78
N PRO A 362 -13.64 12.32 -2.60
CA PRO A 362 -14.81 12.24 -1.73
C PRO A 362 -16.09 12.81 -2.35
N ALA A 363 -15.99 13.66 -3.39
CA ALA A 363 -17.13 14.20 -4.10
C ALA A 363 -17.85 13.16 -4.98
N SER A 364 -17.13 12.12 -5.39
CA SER A 364 -17.64 11.05 -6.26
C SER A 364 -18.09 9.79 -5.49
N GLU A 365 -18.11 9.83 -4.16
CA GLU A 365 -18.79 8.82 -3.36
C GLU A 365 -20.27 8.77 -3.77
N LYS A 366 -20.70 7.67 -4.39
CA LYS A 366 -22.12 7.42 -4.69
C LYS A 366 -22.86 7.21 -3.36
N GLY A 367 -23.32 8.32 -2.79
CA GLY A 367 -24.07 8.40 -1.54
C GLY A 367 -24.78 9.74 -1.48
N LYS A 368 -25.91 9.82 -2.20
CA LYS A 368 -26.78 10.99 -2.29
C LYS A 368 -27.03 11.60 -0.91
N GLY A 369 -26.71 12.87 -0.78
CA GLY A 369 -27.66 13.79 -0.17
C GLY A 369 -28.95 13.74 -0.98
N SER A 370 -29.92 12.99 -0.50
CA SER A 370 -31.37 13.10 -0.75
C SER A 370 -32.06 12.45 0.43
#